data_AF-A0A960PWY2-F1
#
_entry.id   AF-A0A960PWY2-F1
#
_cell.length_a   1.000
_cell.length_b   1.000
_cell.length_c   1.000
_cell.angle_alpha   90.00
_cell.angle_beta   90.00
_cell.angle_gamma   90.00
#
_symmetry.space_group_name_H-M   'P 1'
#
loop_
_entity.id
_entity.type
_entity.pdbx_description
1 polymer ?
#
loop_
_entity_poly.entity_id
_entity_poly.type
_entity_poly.pdbx_seq_one_letter_code
_entity_poly.pdbx_strand_id
1 'polypeptide(L)'
;MAEAPAPKVVEVDARGRLSIGRLVAPGLFLATVGADGSLLLEPAVVTTALEASLHANPELHRAITDRLDRLEEATPVTPDRRRSRTSQSA
;
A
#
# COMPACT_ATOMS: atom_id res chain seq x y z
N MET A 1 -24.76 -9.76 -4.15
CA MET A 1 -24.37 -10.19 -2.80
C MET A 1 -23.39 -11.33 -2.97
N ALA A 2 -22.14 -11.19 -2.50
CA ALA A 2 -21.18 -12.29 -2.58
C ALA A 2 -21.57 -13.39 -1.58
N GLU A 3 -21.63 -14.63 -2.05
CA GLU A 3 -21.90 -15.80 -1.22
C GLU A 3 -20.76 -15.97 -0.21
N ALA A 4 -21.08 -16.09 1.08
CA ALA A 4 -20.08 -16.32 2.10
C ALA A 4 -19.47 -17.72 1.89
N PRO A 5 -18.14 -17.85 1.87
CA PRO A 5 -17.51 -19.14 1.63
C PRO A 5 -17.92 -20.16 2.71
N ALA A 6 -18.22 -21.38 2.28
CA ALA A 6 -18.57 -22.47 3.18
C ALA A 6 -17.46 -22.74 4.21
N PRO A 7 -17.81 -23.09 5.46
CA PRO A 7 -16.83 -23.33 6.52
C PRO A 7 -15.92 -24.52 6.14
N LYS A 8 -14.62 -24.36 6.37
CA LYS A 8 -13.60 -25.37 6.09
C LYS A 8 -12.85 -25.71 7.36
N VAL A 9 -12.71 -27.00 7.63
CA VAL A 9 -11.86 -27.51 8.71
C VAL A 9 -10.39 -27.33 8.30
N VAL A 10 -9.61 -26.76 9.21
CA VAL A 10 -8.16 -26.58 9.08
C VAL A 10 -7.49 -27.17 10.32
N GLU A 11 -6.31 -27.74 10.14
CA GLU A 11 -5.51 -28.33 11.21
C GLU A 11 -4.26 -27.48 11.46
N VAL A 12 -3.87 -27.36 12.73
CA VAL A 12 -2.60 -26.77 13.14
C VAL A 12 -1.63 -27.91 13.37
N ASP A 13 -0.51 -27.92 12.62
CA ASP A 13 0.49 -28.97 12.75
C ASP A 13 1.28 -28.86 14.07
N ALA A 14 2.11 -29.88 14.35
CA ALA A 14 2.95 -29.92 15.55
C ALA A 14 3.99 -28.78 15.64
N ARG A 15 4.17 -28.02 14.56
CA ARG A 15 5.06 -26.84 14.49
C ARG A 15 4.27 -25.53 14.59
N GLY A 16 2.98 -25.57 14.86
CA GLY A 16 2.11 -24.41 14.98
C GLY A 16 1.74 -23.78 13.64
N ARG A 17 1.90 -24.48 12.51
CA ARG A 17 1.58 -23.95 11.18
C ARG A 17 0.15 -24.31 10.83
N LEU A 18 -0.56 -23.36 10.22
CA LEU A 18 -1.93 -23.53 9.76
C LEU A 18 -1.98 -23.41 8.23
N SER A 19 -2.51 -24.43 7.56
CA SER A 19 -2.66 -24.44 6.11
C SER A 19 -4.07 -23.96 5.70
N ILE A 20 -4.15 -22.72 5.24
CA ILE A 20 -5.41 -22.07 4.86
C ILE A 20 -5.92 -22.57 3.50
N GLY A 21 -5.02 -23.03 2.62
CA GLY A 21 -5.36 -23.47 1.26
C GLY A 21 -5.90 -22.32 0.40
N ARG A 22 -6.99 -22.57 -0.35
CA ARG A 22 -7.60 -21.58 -1.27
C ARG A 22 -8.68 -20.68 -0.64
N LEU A 23 -8.77 -20.61 0.70
CA LEU A 23 -9.76 -19.73 1.37
C LEU A 23 -9.44 -18.24 1.15
N VAL A 24 -8.15 -17.88 1.04
CA VAL A 24 -7.67 -16.52 0.79
C VAL A 24 -6.48 -16.54 -0.16
N ALA A 25 -6.20 -15.41 -0.80
CA ALA A 25 -4.99 -15.24 -1.58
C ALA A 25 -3.73 -15.29 -0.69
N PRO A 26 -2.56 -15.74 -1.20
CA PRO A 26 -1.31 -15.70 -0.47
C PRO A 26 -0.95 -14.26 -0.05
N GLY A 27 -0.51 -14.08 1.20
CA GLY A 27 -0.18 -12.76 1.73
C GLY A 27 0.24 -12.80 3.20
N LEU A 28 0.52 -11.63 3.76
CA LEU A 28 0.77 -11.46 5.20
C LEU A 28 -0.53 -11.12 5.91
N PHE A 29 -0.71 -11.72 7.09
CA PHE A 29 -1.89 -11.50 7.92
C PHE A 29 -1.46 -11.23 9.36
N LEU A 30 -2.15 -10.31 10.02
CA LEU A 30 -2.12 -10.16 11.47
C LEU A 30 -3.04 -11.20 12.07
N ALA A 31 -2.53 -11.94 13.05
CA ALA A 31 -3.27 -12.95 13.77
C ALA A 31 -3.55 -12.46 15.19
N THR A 32 -4.82 -12.44 15.58
CA THR A 32 -5.25 -12.11 16.94
C THR A 32 -6.09 -13.25 17.52
N VAL A 33 -5.87 -13.56 18.80
CA VAL A 33 -6.65 -14.54 19.53
C VAL A 33 -7.69 -13.79 20.37
N GLY A 34 -8.97 -14.00 20.06
CA GLY A 34 -10.08 -13.45 20.82
C GLY A 34 -10.22 -14.10 22.20
N ALA A 35 -10.95 -13.44 23.10
CA ALA A 35 -11.20 -13.94 24.45
C ALA A 35 -12.04 -15.24 24.47
N ASP A 36 -12.79 -15.49 23.42
CA ASP A 36 -13.56 -16.71 23.17
C ASP A 36 -12.71 -17.85 22.56
N GLY A 37 -11.40 -17.62 22.38
CA GLY A 37 -10.49 -18.56 21.76
C GLY A 37 -10.56 -18.57 20.23
N SER A 38 -11.33 -17.66 19.62
CA SER A 38 -11.34 -17.51 18.16
C SER A 38 -10.00 -16.98 17.65
N LEU A 39 -9.60 -17.43 16.45
CA LEU A 39 -8.44 -16.89 15.75
C LEU A 39 -8.93 -16.02 14.59
N LEU A 40 -8.69 -14.72 14.69
CA LEU A 40 -8.99 -13.75 13.64
C LEU A 40 -7.72 -13.47 12.81
N LEU A 41 -7.86 -13.54 11.49
CA LEU A 41 -6.80 -13.24 10.53
C LEU A 41 -7.21 -12.06 9.67
N GLU A 42 -6.44 -10.98 9.70
CA GLU A 42 -6.68 -9.77 8.92
C GLU A 42 -5.48 -9.47 8.03
N PRO A 43 -5.65 -9.01 6.77
CA PRO A 43 -4.52 -8.64 5.92
C PRO A 43 -3.59 -7.66 6.64
N ALA A 44 -2.31 -8.00 6.73
CA ALA A 44 -1.33 -7.15 7.36
C ALA A 44 -0.97 -6.01 6.40
N VAL A 45 -1.35 -4.78 6.75
CA VAL A 45 -0.78 -3.58 6.12
C VAL A 45 0.55 -3.32 6.78
N VAL A 46 1.62 -3.81 6.16
CA VAL A 46 2.98 -3.55 6.64
C VAL A 46 3.40 -2.19 6.11
N THR A 47 3.24 -1.16 6.92
CA THR A 47 3.78 0.17 6.62
C THR A 47 5.29 0.15 6.83
N THR A 48 6.02 0.66 5.85
CA THR A 48 7.46 0.91 6.01
C THR A 48 7.69 1.98 7.08
N ALA A 49 8.88 2.02 7.68
CA ALA A 49 9.23 3.05 8.67
C ALA A 49 9.10 4.47 8.09
N LEU A 50 9.33 4.62 6.77
CA LEU A 50 9.16 5.88 6.06
C LEU A 50 7.69 6.29 5.95
N GLU A 51 6.80 5.36 5.59
CA GLU A 51 5.36 5.63 5.54
C GLU A 51 4.79 5.93 6.92
N ALA A 52 5.22 5.22 7.96
CA ALA A 52 4.85 5.55 9.34
C ALA A 52 5.30 6.97 9.73
N SER A 53 6.52 7.36 9.35
CA SER A 53 7.06 8.71 9.60
C SER A 53 6.31 9.78 8.82
N LEU A 54 5.90 9.47 7.58
CA LEU A 54 5.08 10.35 6.76
C LEU A 54 3.69 10.56 7.37
N HIS A 55 3.02 9.49 7.82
CA HIS A 55 1.73 9.57 8.48
C HIS A 55 1.78 10.27 9.85
N ALA A 56 2.91 10.17 10.57
CA ALA A 56 3.12 10.90 11.82
C ALA A 56 3.25 12.42 11.62
N ASN A 57 3.48 12.89 10.39
CA ASN A 57 3.55 14.32 10.06
C ASN A 57 2.37 14.72 9.14
N PRO A 58 1.20 15.06 9.71
CA PRO A 58 -0.02 15.33 8.93
C PRO A 58 0.11 16.57 8.02
N GLU A 59 0.96 17.54 8.37
CA GLU A 59 1.23 18.71 7.54
C GLU A 59 1.99 18.33 6.27
N LEU A 60 3.03 17.50 6.41
CA LEU A 60 3.81 16.97 5.28
C LEU A 60 2.94 16.09 4.37
N HIS A 61 2.15 15.19 4.95
CA HIS A 61 1.25 14.34 4.19
C HIS A 61 0.24 15.16 3.36
N ARG A 62 -0.36 16.20 3.96
CA ARG A 62 -1.26 17.12 3.27
C ARG A 62 -0.55 17.88 2.14
N ALA A 63 0.63 18.43 2.40
CA ALA A 63 1.39 19.15 1.39
C ALA A 63 1.74 18.29 0.17
N ILE A 64 2.08 17.01 0.38
CA ILE A 64 2.36 16.05 -0.69
C ILE A 64 1.09 15.72 -1.46
N THR A 65 -0.02 15.42 -0.77
CA THR A 65 -1.30 15.09 -1.40
C THR A 65 -1.81 16.25 -2.26
N ASP A 66 -1.86 17.46 -1.68
CA ASP A 66 -2.29 18.68 -2.38
C ASP A 66 -1.40 18.97 -3.60
N ARG A 67 -0.12 18.57 -3.58
CA ARG A 67 0.81 18.75 -4.70
C ARG A 67 0.56 17.72 -5.80
N LEU A 68 0.27 16.47 -5.47
CA LEU A 68 -0.04 15.40 -6.41
C LEU A 68 -1.34 15.69 -7.17
N ASP A 69 -2.38 16.14 -6.46
CA ASP A 69 -3.66 16.51 -7.09
C ASP A 69 -3.48 17.63 -8.13
N ARG A 70 -2.61 18.60 -7.83
CA ARG A 70 -2.27 19.71 -8.74
C ARG A 70 -1.33 19.31 -9.89
N LEU A 71 -0.71 18.14 -9.84
CA LEU A 71 0.17 17.67 -10.92
C LEU A 71 -0.62 17.06 -12.08
N GLU A 72 -1.80 16.48 -11.82
CA GLU A 72 -2.71 16.04 -12.89
C GLU A 72 -3.26 17.23 -13.72
N GLU A 73 -3.26 18.43 -13.15
CA GLU A 73 -3.66 19.68 -13.82
C GLU A 73 -2.49 20.36 -14.56
N ALA A 74 -1.25 19.91 -14.38
CA ALA A 74 -0.08 20.55 -14.93
C ALA A 74 0.14 20.14 -16.40
N THR A 75 0.01 21.10 -17.31
CA THR A 75 0.35 20.96 -18.73
C THR A 75 1.76 20.38 -18.90
N PRO A 76 1.98 19.37 -19.74
CA PRO A 76 3.30 18.79 -19.92
C PRO A 76 4.30 19.86 -20.36
N VAL A 77 5.37 20.02 -19.58
CA VAL A 77 6.52 20.85 -19.97
C VAL A 77 7.21 20.18 -21.14
N THR A 78 6.84 20.57 -22.36
CA THR A 78 7.64 20.27 -23.55
C THR A 78 9.00 20.95 -23.40
N PRO A 79 10.12 20.25 -23.57
CA PRO A 79 11.44 20.88 -23.53
C PRO A 79 11.56 21.80 -24.74
N ASP A 80 11.33 23.10 -24.53
CA ASP A 80 11.41 24.08 -25.61
C ASP A 80 12.88 24.37 -25.98
N ARG A 81 13.10 24.47 -27.29
CA ARG A 81 14.37 24.54 -28.01
C ARG A 81 15.22 25.74 -27.60
N ARG A 82 15.94 25.67 -26.48
CA ARG A 82 17.07 26.59 -26.20
C ARG A 82 18.37 26.18 -26.90
N ARG A 83 18.34 26.00 -28.23
CA ARG A 83 19.55 25.83 -29.07
C ARG A 83 19.59 26.78 -30.28
N SER A 84 19.19 28.04 -30.10
CA SER A 84 19.21 29.01 -31.22
C SER A 84 19.86 30.37 -30.90
N ARG A 85 20.70 30.49 -29.86
CA ARG A 85 21.48 31.73 -29.64
C ARG A 85 22.97 31.43 -29.43
N THR A 86 23.61 30.98 -30.50
CA THR A 86 25.08 31.06 -30.63
C THR A 86 25.40 31.43 -32.08
N SER A 87 25.10 32.68 -32.47
CA SER A 87 25.62 33.30 -33.70
C SER A 87 25.53 34.82 -33.61
N GLN A 88 26.44 35.43 -32.86
CA GLN A 88 26.92 36.83 -32.94
C GLN A 88 27.85 36.98 -31.74
N SER A 89 29.14 37.20 -31.90
CA SER A 89 29.73 38.34 -32.59
C SER A 89 31.12 38.03 -33.13
N ALA A 90 31.38 38.58 -34.32
CA ALA A 90 32.69 38.85 -34.88
C ALA A 90 33.39 39.98 -34.13
#